data_AF-D2I2E0-F1
#
_entry.id   AF-D2I2E0-F1
#
_cell.length_a   1.000
_cell.length_b   1.000
_cell.length_c   1.000
_cell.angle_alpha   90.00
_cell.angle_beta   90.00
_cell.angle_gamma   90.00
#
_symmetry.space_group_name_H-M   'P 1'
#
loop_
_entity.id
_entity.type
_entity.pdbx_description
1 polymer ?
#
loop_
_entity_poly.entity_id
_entity_poly.type
_entity_poly.pdbx_seq_one_letter_code
_entity_poly.pdbx_strand_id
1 'polypeptide(L)' 'RTSVLGEFLHPCEDDIVCKCTTDENKVPYFNAPVYLENKEQIGKVDEIFGQLRDFYFSVKLSENMKASSFKK' A
#
# COMPACT_ATOMS: atom_id res chain seq x y z
N ARG A 1 -9.24 -14.36 -5.96
CA ARG A 1 -9.28 -13.12 -6.76
C ARG A 1 -8.41 -12.11 -6.04
N THR A 2 -7.32 -11.66 -6.66
CA THR A 2 -6.51 -10.54 -6.16
C THR A 2 -7.22 -9.25 -6.60
N SER A 3 -7.76 -8.50 -5.65
CA SER A 3 -8.30 -7.17 -5.92
C SER A 3 -7.16 -6.15 -5.81
N VAL A 4 -7.05 -5.27 -6.80
CA VAL A 4 -6.04 -4.19 -6.80
C VAL A 4 -6.34 -3.25 -5.64
N LEU A 5 -5.40 -3.14 -4.70
CA LEU A 5 -5.55 -2.33 -3.49
C LEU A 5 -5.33 -0.84 -3.76
N GLY A 6 -4.38 -0.53 -4.64
CA GLY A 6 -3.96 0.82 -4.91
C GLY A 6 -2.72 0.86 -5.80
N GLU A 7 -2.34 2.07 -6.18
CA GLU A 7 -1.13 2.36 -6.95
C GLU A 7 -0.11 3.05 -6.06
N PHE A 8 1.16 2.69 -6.24
CA PHE A 8 2.28 3.36 -5.59
C PHE A 8 2.30 4.85 -5.97
N LEU A 9 2.49 5.71 -4.96
CA LEU A 9 2.55 7.15 -5.14
C LEU A 9 3.97 7.69 -4.99
N HIS A 10 4.58 7.52 -3.81
CA HIS A 10 5.96 7.93 -3.52
C HIS A 10 6.49 7.21 -2.27
N PRO A 11 7.82 7.09 -2.10
CA PRO A 11 8.41 6.60 -0.86
C PRO A 11 8.38 7.68 0.23
N CYS A 12 8.18 7.29 1.48
CA CYS A 12 8.19 8.16 2.65
C CYS A 12 8.99 7.50 3.79
N GLU A 13 10.24 7.93 3.96
CA GLU A 13 11.19 7.30 4.88
C GLU A 13 11.36 5.79 4.60
N ASP A 14 11.01 4.93 5.55
CA ASP A 14 11.06 3.47 5.44
C ASP A 14 9.75 2.86 4.90
N ASP A 15 8.71 3.68 4.73
CA ASP A 15 7.38 3.27 4.28
C ASP A 15 7.13 3.73 2.83
N ILE A 16 6.08 3.18 2.21
CA ILE A 16 5.59 3.65 0.92
C ILE A 16 4.17 4.17 1.05
N VAL A 17 3.86 5.25 0.33
CA VAL A 17 2.50 5.78 0.24
C VAL A 17 1.86 5.28 -1.04
N CYS A 18 0.66 4.73 -0.91
CA CYS A 18 -0.15 4.25 -2.02
C CYS A 18 -1.47 5.01 -2.07
N LYS A 19 -1.95 5.29 -3.29
CA LYS A 19 -3.29 5.81 -3.53
C LYS A 19 -4.24 4.62 -3.72
N CYS A 20 -5.34 4.56 -2.97
CA CYS A 20 -6.35 3.54 -3.19
C CYS A 20 -7.05 3.76 -4.54
N THR A 21 -7.18 2.69 -5.33
CA THR A 21 -7.87 2.67 -6.62
C THR A 21 -9.01 1.64 -6.63
N THR A 22 -9.36 1.09 -5.47
CA THR A 22 -10.42 0.08 -5.34
C THR A 22 -11.81 0.71 -5.51
N ASP A 23 -12.56 0.31 -6.53
CA ASP A 23 -13.96 0.74 -6.78
C ASP A 23 -14.96 0.32 -5.68
N GLU A 24 -14.64 -0.71 -4.87
CA GLU A 24 -15.59 -1.31 -3.94
C GLU A 24 -15.69 -0.62 -2.56
N ASN A 25 -15.10 0.57 -2.35
CA ASN A 25 -15.00 1.22 -1.02
C ASN A 25 -14.48 0.29 0.10
N LYS A 26 -13.72 -0.76 -0.26
CA LYS A 26 -13.15 -1.70 0.71
C LYS A 26 -11.87 -1.11 1.25
N VAL A 27 -12.01 -0.39 2.36
CA VAL A 27 -10.87 0.11 3.14
C VAL A 27 -10.08 -1.10 3.65
N PRO A 28 -8.75 -1.17 3.42
CA PRO A 28 -7.93 -2.23 3.98
C PRO A 28 -7.97 -2.21 5.51
N TYR A 29 -7.72 -3.37 6.11
CA TYR A 29 -7.52 -3.45 7.56
C TYR A 29 -6.09 -3.05 7.91
N PHE A 30 -5.91 -2.43 9.07
CA PHE A 30 -4.58 -2.23 9.66
C PHE A 30 -3.83 -3.56 9.79
N ASN A 31 -2.52 -3.53 9.52
CA ASN A 31 -1.64 -4.70 9.44
C ASN A 31 -2.01 -5.74 8.38
N ALA A 32 -2.92 -5.43 7.44
CA ALA A 32 -3.17 -6.33 6.32
C ALA A 32 -1.90 -6.49 5.47
N PRO A 33 -1.53 -7.72 5.07
CA PRO A 33 -0.34 -7.95 4.25
C PRO A 33 -0.55 -7.38 2.85
N VAL A 34 0.46 -6.69 2.34
CA VAL A 34 0.47 -6.10 1.00
C VAL A 34 1.40 -6.89 0.11
N TYR A 35 0.91 -7.22 -1.09
CA TYR A 35 1.61 -8.02 -2.07
C TYR A 35 1.73 -7.26 -3.39
N LEU A 36 2.83 -7.48 -4.08
CA LEU A 36 2.99 -7.10 -5.49
C LEU A 36 2.22 -8.05 -6.41
N GLU A 37 2.12 -7.70 -7.69
CA GLU A 37 1.46 -8.53 -8.71
C GLU A 37 2.10 -9.92 -8.86
N ASN A 38 3.41 -10.02 -8.61
CA ASN A 38 4.17 -11.27 -8.56
C ASN A 38 3.87 -12.11 -7.30
N LYS A 39 2.94 -11.67 -6.43
CA LYS A 39 2.58 -12.26 -5.13
C LYS A 39 3.68 -12.20 -4.06
N GLU A 40 4.71 -11.39 -4.28
CA GLU A 40 5.73 -11.14 -3.26
C GLU A 40 5.15 -10.21 -2.19
N GLN A 41 5.25 -10.63 -0.92
CA GLN A 41 4.84 -9.79 0.19
C GLN A 41 5.90 -8.72 0.42
N ILE A 42 5.50 -7.46 0.29
CA ILE A 42 6.40 -6.32 0.47
C ILE A 42 6.32 -5.72 1.86
N GLY A 43 5.21 -5.94 2.56
CA GLY A 43 4.96 -5.31 3.84
C GLY A 43 3.53 -5.47 4.31
N LYS A 44 3.09 -4.51 5.12
CA LYS A 44 1.74 -4.47 5.69
C LYS A 44 1.21 -3.04 5.78
N VAL A 45 -0.11 -2.87 5.75
CA VAL A 45 -0.75 -1.56 5.91
C VAL A 45 -0.51 -1.03 7.32
N ASP A 46 0.00 0.21 7.45
CA ASP A 46 0.30 0.84 8.74
C ASP A 46 -0.67 1.99 9.05
N GLU A 47 -0.88 2.89 8.10
CA GLU A 47 -1.78 4.04 8.26
C GLU A 47 -2.75 4.17 7.09
N ILE A 48 -3.96 4.66 7.36
CA ILE A 48 -4.99 4.94 6.35
C ILE A 48 -5.48 6.36 6.60
N PHE A 49 -5.40 7.21 5.59
CA PHE A 49 -5.68 8.64 5.71
C PHE A 49 -6.28 9.22 4.44
N GLY A 50 -6.88 10.41 4.51
CA GLY A 50 -7.55 11.05 3.39
C GLY A 50 -9.07 10.92 3.43
N GLN A 51 -9.72 11.11 2.27
CA GLN A 51 -11.17 11.15 2.19
C GLN A 51 -11.76 9.76 1.96
N LEU A 52 -12.99 9.51 2.41
CA LEU A 52 -13.63 8.18 2.35
C LEU A 52 -13.61 7.52 0.96
N ARG A 53 -13.68 8.31 -0.12
CA ARG A 53 -13.67 7.84 -1.52
C ARG A 53 -12.31 7.95 -2.23
N ASP A 54 -11.40 8.73 -1.66
CA ASP A 54 -10.07 9.00 -2.21
C ASP A 54 -9.08 9.01 -1.05
N PHE A 55 -8.92 7.85 -0.41
CA PHE A 55 -7.98 7.68 0.69
C PHE A 55 -6.66 7.14 0.17
N TYR A 56 -5.64 7.41 0.97
CA TYR A 56 -4.28 6.94 0.83
C TYR A 56 -3.98 6.01 1.99
N PHE A 57 -2.99 5.15 1.80
CA PHE A 57 -2.51 4.30 2.87
C PHE A 57 -1.00 4.19 2.80
N SER A 58 -0.36 4.13 3.97
CA SER A 58 1.05 3.79 4.08
C SER A 58 1.20 2.27 4.23
N VAL A 59 2.26 1.76 3.63
CA VAL A 59 2.67 0.36 3.79
C VAL A 59 4.02 0.37 4.46
N LYS A 60 4.07 -0.20 5.66
CA LYS A 60 5.31 -0.52 6.35
C LYS A 60 5.98 -1.67 5.65
N LEU A 61 7.13 -1.38 5.06
CA LEU A 61 7.92 -2.36 4.34
C LEU A 61 8.57 -3.36 5.30
N SER A 62 8.79 -4.57 4.80
CA SER A 62 9.62 -5.55 5.47
C SER A 62 11.08 -5.06 5.52
N GLU A 63 11.85 -5.46 6.54
CA GLU A 63 13.24 -5.00 6.76
C GLU A 63 14.19 -5.29 5.57
N ASN A 64 13.83 -6.21 4.69
CA ASN A 64 14.58 -6.56 3.49
C ASN A 64 14.21 -5.71 2.24
N MET A 65 13.26 -4.80 2.36
CA MET A 65 12.74 -3.97 1.28
C MET A 65 13.06 -2.50 1.54
N LYS A 66 13.43 -1.75 0.50
CA LYS A 66 13.67 -0.32 0.59
C LYS A 66 12.59 0.45 -0.16
N ALA A 67 11.97 1.44 0.49
CA ALA A 67 10.97 2.31 -0.11
C ALA A 67 11.48 2.99 -1.39
N SER A 68 12.74 3.42 -1.38
CA SER A 68 13.41 4.02 -2.53
C SER A 68 13.64 3.09 -3.72
N SER A 69 13.48 1.77 -3.56
CA SER A 69 13.57 0.82 -4.66
C SER A 69 12.31 0.78 -5.52
N PHE A 70 11.17 1.27 -5.00
CA PHE A 70 9.92 1.34 -5.75
C PHE A 70 9.94 2.56 -6.67
N LYS A 71 9.65 2.33 -7.95
CA LYS A 71 9.48 3.38 -8.96
C LYS A 71 8.07 3.28 -9.53
N LYS A 72 7.48 4.43 -9.82
CA LYS A 72 6.22 4.54 -10.55
C LYS A 72 6.40 4.10 -12.00
#